data_AF-A0A9W7GZJ7-F1
#
_entry.id   AF-A0A9W7GZJ7-F1
#
_cell.length_a   1.000
_cell.length_b   1.000
_cell.length_c   1.000
_cell.angle_alpha   90.00
_cell.angle_beta   90.00
_cell.angle_gamma   90.00
#
_symmetry.space_group_name_H-M   'P 1'
#
loop_
_entity.id
_entity.type
_entity.pdbx_description
1 polymer ?
#
loop_
_entity_poly.entity_id
_entity_poly.type
_entity_poly.pdbx_seq_one_letter_code
_entity_poly.pdbx_strand_id
1 'polypeptide(L)' 'MATVPSNIHTRSNSFPSRSNPLILEVNEHLSRLASSDSASTSSSLNHKLGRLQDLHDCIEKLLQLLST' A
#
# COMPACT_ATOMS: atom_id res chain seq x y z
N MET A 1 2.86 -55.06 9.97
CA MET A 1 3.10 -53.63 10.27
C MET A 1 2.98 -52.86 8.98
N ALA A 2 1.86 -52.17 8.76
CA ALA A 2 1.64 -51.39 7.54
C ALA A 2 1.87 -49.92 7.86
N THR A 3 2.88 -49.32 7.24
CA THR A 3 3.17 -47.89 7.31
C THR A 3 2.13 -47.15 6.47
N VAL A 4 1.20 -46.44 7.12
CA VAL A 4 0.34 -45.47 6.46
C VAL A 4 1.21 -44.33 5.93
N PRO A 5 1.24 -44.06 4.62
CA PRO A 5 1.94 -42.89 4.10
C PRO A 5 1.14 -41.66 4.52
N SER A 6 1.64 -40.93 5.51
CA SER A 6 1.18 -39.58 5.80
C SER A 6 1.45 -38.74 4.56
N ASN A 7 0.37 -38.27 3.94
CA ASN A 7 0.41 -37.29 2.86
C ASN A 7 1.04 -36.00 3.41
N ILE A 8 2.37 -35.89 3.30
CA ILE A 8 3.09 -34.66 3.62
C ILE A 8 2.74 -33.68 2.49
N HIS A 9 1.65 -32.95 2.69
CA HIS A 9 1.27 -31.85 1.83
C HIS A 9 2.27 -30.71 2.07
N THR A 10 3.32 -30.64 1.25
CA THR A 10 4.23 -29.49 1.20
C THR A 10 3.44 -28.28 0.72
N ARG A 11 2.74 -27.62 1.64
CA ARG A 11 2.00 -26.40 1.36
C ARG A 11 3.03 -25.32 1.09
N SER A 12 3.20 -24.95 -0.18
CA SER A 12 4.07 -23.86 -0.58
C SER A 12 3.59 -22.58 0.12
N ASN A 13 4.40 -22.08 1.05
CA ASN A 13 4.13 -20.80 1.70
C ASN A 13 4.56 -19.69 0.73
N SER A 14 3.74 -19.41 -0.29
CA SER A 14 3.97 -18.24 -1.12
C SER A 14 3.80 -17.00 -0.25
N PHE A 15 4.87 -16.22 -0.14
CA PHE A 15 4.77 -14.87 0.40
C PHE A 15 3.69 -14.14 -0.41
N PRO A 16 2.85 -13.29 0.22
CA PRO A 16 1.84 -12.52 -0.51
C PRO A 16 2.52 -11.83 -1.69
N SER A 17 2.21 -12.29 -2.90
CA SER A 17 2.91 -11.88 -4.13
C SER A 17 2.49 -10.50 -4.60
N ARG A 18 1.51 -9.90 -3.91
CA ARG A 18 0.98 -8.57 -4.17
C ARG A 18 1.26 -7.71 -2.95
N SER A 19 1.87 -6.55 -3.18
CA SER A 19 1.92 -5.49 -2.18
C SER A 19 0.51 -5.22 -1.65
N ASN A 20 0.40 -4.97 -0.35
CA ASN A 20 -0.87 -4.64 0.28
C ASN A 20 -1.55 -3.50 -0.51
N PRO A 21 -2.87 -3.57 -0.74
CA PRO A 21 -3.59 -2.59 -1.57
C PRO A 21 -3.37 -1.14 -1.11
N LEU A 22 -3.16 -0.94 0.19
CA LEU A 22 -2.85 0.37 0.78
C LEU A 22 -1.47 0.91 0.40
N ILE A 23 -0.46 0.03 0.27
CA ILE A 23 0.89 0.42 -0.17
C ILE A 23 0.83 0.89 -1.63
N LEU A 24 0.00 0.24 -2.45
CA LEU A 24 -0.23 0.64 -3.84
C LEU A 24 -0.86 2.04 -3.92
N GLU A 25 -1.88 2.29 -3.08
CA GLU A 25 -2.59 3.56 -3.01
C GLU A 25 -1.65 4.71 -2.59
N VAL A 26 -0.87 4.52 -1.52
CA VAL A 26 0.17 5.47 -1.08
C VAL A 26 1.16 5.79 -2.19
N ASN A 27 1.63 4.76 -2.92
CA ASN A 27 2.57 4.92 -4.01
C ASN A 27 1.96 5.70 -5.20
N GLU A 28 0.68 5.48 -5.52
CA GLU A 28 -0.03 6.25 -6.53
C GLU A 28 -0.14 7.73 -6.13
N HIS A 29 -0.54 8.01 -4.89
CA HIS A 29 -0.64 9.37 -4.36
C HIS A 29 0.71 10.09 -4.42
N LEU A 30 1.80 9.41 -4.05
CA LEU A 30 3.17 9.94 -4.15
C LEU A 30 3.59 10.22 -5.59
N SER A 31 3.34 9.28 -6.51
CA SER A 31 3.65 9.46 -7.94
C SER A 31 2.91 10.66 -8.51
N ARG A 32 1.61 10.80 -8.20
CA ARG A 32 0.77 11.93 -8.64
C ARG A 32 1.16 13.26 -8.02
N LEU A 33 1.69 13.27 -6.79
CA LEU A 33 2.27 14.45 -6.15
C LEU A 33 3.59 14.86 -6.82
N ALA A 34 4.46 13.88 -7.12
CA ALA A 34 5.74 14.12 -7.77
C ALA A 34 5.59 14.61 -9.22
N SER A 35 4.59 14.10 -9.96
CA SER A 35 4.28 14.57 -11.32
C SER A 35 3.55 15.90 -11.39
N SER A 36 3.14 16.47 -10.24
CA SER A 36 2.50 17.79 -10.19
C SER A 36 3.58 18.87 -10.31
N ASP A 37 4.16 19.00 -11.50
CA ASP A 37 5.14 20.05 -11.82
C ASP A 37 4.49 21.43 -11.83
N SER A 38 5.27 22.42 -11.42
CA SER A 38 4.83 23.60 -10.69
C SER A 38 4.21 24.69 -11.58
N ALA A 39 2.88 24.70 -11.70
CA ALA A 39 2.14 25.93 -12.00
C ALA A 39 1.62 26.51 -10.67
N SER A 40 2.41 27.40 -10.06
CA SER A 40 2.07 28.08 -8.81
C SER A 40 0.94 29.09 -9.02
N THR A 41 -0.30 28.59 -9.04
CA THR A 41 -1.52 29.38 -8.86
C THR A 41 -2.12 29.01 -7.50
N SER A 42 -2.76 29.95 -6.80
CA SER A 42 -3.34 29.71 -5.47
C SER A 42 -4.27 28.47 -5.40
N SER A 43 -4.99 28.16 -6.48
CA SER A 43 -5.81 26.95 -6.61
C SER A 43 -5.01 25.65 -6.66
N SER A 44 -3.83 25.68 -7.31
CA SER A 44 -2.91 24.53 -7.41
C SER A 44 -2.29 24.19 -6.05
N LEU A 45 -2.01 25.21 -5.22
CA LEU A 45 -1.56 25.03 -3.83
C LEU A 45 -2.62 24.28 -3.01
N ASN A 46 -3.88 24.70 -3.09
CA ASN A 46 -4.96 24.07 -2.32
C ASN A 46 -5.18 22.60 -2.72
N HIS A 47 -5.11 22.31 -4.02
CA HIS A 47 -5.18 20.94 -4.53
C HIS A 47 -3.99 20.10 -4.06
N LYS A 48 -2.78 20.68 -4.02
CA LYS A 48 -1.57 20.00 -3.53
C LYS A 48 -1.64 19.70 -2.03
N LEU A 49 -2.19 20.61 -1.23
CA LEU A 49 -2.45 20.40 0.20
C LEU A 49 -3.51 19.30 0.44
N GLY A 50 -4.60 19.29 -0.33
CA GLY A 50 -5.60 18.22 -0.26
C GLY A 50 -4.98 16.84 -0.54
N ARG A 51 -4.18 16.72 -1.61
CA ARG A 51 -3.47 15.48 -1.95
C ARG A 51 -2.50 15.00 -0.87
N LEU A 52 -1.87 15.92 -0.13
CA LEU A 52 -1.02 15.58 1.01
C LEU A 52 -1.85 15.06 2.20
N GLN A 53 -3.04 15.61 2.41
CA GLN A 53 -3.98 15.13 3.43
C GLN A 53 -4.44 13.69 3.12
N ASP A 54 -4.80 13.40 1.86
CA ASP A 54 -5.20 12.06 1.42
C ASP A 54 -4.07 11.04 1.64
N LEU A 55 -2.83 11.42 1.29
CA LEU A 55 -1.64 10.59 1.52
C LEU A 55 -1.43 10.31 3.02
N HIS A 56 -1.60 11.33 3.87
CA HIS A 56 -1.47 11.19 5.32
C HIS A 56 -2.49 10.20 5.88
N ASP A 57 -3.76 10.28 5.47
CA ASP A 57 -4.83 9.36 5.88
C ASP A 57 -4.52 7.90 5.50
N CYS A 58 -3.98 7.70 4.28
CA CYS A 58 -3.55 6.38 3.81
C CYS A 58 -2.42 5.80 4.66
N ILE A 59 -1.43 6.61 5.02
CA ILE A 59 -0.31 6.19 5.87
C ILE A 59 -0.79 5.88 7.30
N GLU A 60 -1.71 6.68 7.85
CA GLU A 60 -2.30 6.43 9.16
C GLU A 60 -3.04 5.10 9.21
N LYS A 61 -3.88 4.81 8.21
CA LYS A 61 -4.55 3.51 8.05
C LYS A 61 -3.58 2.35 7.92
N LEU A 62 -2.48 2.55 7.18
CA LEU A 62 -1.45 1.55 7.03
C LEU A 62 -0.73 1.27 8.35
N LEU A 63 -0.45 2.31 9.14
CA LEU A 63 0.17 2.20 10.46
C LEU A 63 -0.76 1.47 11.44
N GLN A 64 -2.07 1.75 11.39
CA GLN A 64 -3.08 1.05 12.18
C GLN A 64 -3.13 -0.45 11.88
N LEU A 65 -3.09 -0.83 10.60
CA LEU A 65 -3.09 -2.24 10.19
C LEU A 65 -1.77 -2.96 10.50
N LEU A 66 -0.65 -2.24 10.54
CA LEU A 66 0.64 -2.81 10.92
C LEU A 66 0.78 -2.99 12.44
N SER A 67 -0.02 -2.27 13.24
CA SER A 67 0.00 -2.34 14.70
C SER A 67 -0.79 -3.51 15.29
N THR A 68 -1.53 -4.26 14.48
CA THR A 68 -2.32 -5.46 14.86
C THR A 68 -1.66 -6.74 14.39
#